data_AF-A0A2R7P9J4-F1
#
_entry.id   AF-A0A2R7P9J4-F1
#
_cell.length_a   1.000
_cell.length_b   1.000
_cell.length_c   1.000
_cell.angle_alpha   90.00
_cell.angle_beta   90.00
_cell.angle_gamma   90.00
#
_symmetry.space_group_name_H-M   'P 1'
#
loop_
_entity.id
_entity.type
_entity.pdbx_description
1 polymer ?
#
loop_
_entity_poly.entity_id
_entity_poly.type
_entity_poly.pdbx_seq_one_letter_code
_entity_poly.pdbx_strand_id
1 'polypeptide(L)'
;ASAVIASARQQVKSGGTIPPTLSSTLERVRAEAKRLPPPLNLMYTDLAEATSTLVGRDVRSTIGGNLNATIGDFCRRAVLGRYPFTRSAGRDVTADDFAKLFAMGGVMDDFFRSTLQPMVDISASTWTFKQGVDGTPVGGSASLASFQKAATIRDVYFRAGGKAPGIRLDIKPIEMDAAISQMVLDVDGDVLRYQHGPQIPKSMNWPGTRGTGQVRLQITSTNSENSGLVTEGPWALHRLFDRAQLLPGNAPEKFSAIFNVDGRRVRFEVTTSSVFNPFRLKAMEEFECPSNL
;
A
#
# COMPACT_ATOMS: atom_id res chain seq x y z
N ALA A 1 21.79 31.15 -17.35
CA ALA A 1 21.92 29.70 -17.13
C ALA A 1 22.68 29.35 -15.85
N SER A 2 23.94 29.82 -15.68
CA SER A 2 24.79 29.42 -14.55
C SER A 2 24.19 29.65 -13.16
N ALA A 3 23.52 30.78 -12.92
CA ALA A 3 22.85 31.05 -11.64
C ALA A 3 21.71 30.06 -11.32
N VAL A 4 20.94 29.65 -12.34
CA VAL A 4 19.85 28.68 -12.19
C VAL A 4 20.40 27.28 -11.89
N ILE A 5 21.50 26.91 -12.54
CA ILE A 5 22.18 25.62 -12.33
C ILE A 5 22.79 25.57 -10.92
N ALA A 6 23.44 26.65 -10.49
CA ALA A 6 23.99 26.76 -9.13
C ALA A 6 22.89 26.72 -8.07
N SER A 7 21.78 27.44 -8.29
CA SER A 7 20.61 27.42 -7.41
C SER A 7 19.99 26.03 -7.32
N ALA A 8 19.82 25.34 -8.46
CA ALA A 8 19.32 23.97 -8.49
C ALA A 8 20.18 23.02 -7.64
N ARG A 9 21.51 23.11 -7.78
CA ARG A 9 22.43 22.29 -6.98
C ARG A 9 22.36 22.63 -5.49
N GLN A 10 22.27 23.91 -5.15
CA GLN A 10 22.14 24.36 -3.76
C GLN A 10 20.85 23.82 -3.12
N GLN A 11 19.72 23.95 -3.80
CA GLN A 11 18.42 23.47 -3.31
C GLN A 11 18.39 21.96 -3.16
N VAL A 12 18.93 21.24 -4.14
CA VAL A 12 19.04 19.78 -4.09
C VAL A 12 19.89 19.35 -2.90
N LYS A 13 21.06 19.95 -2.71
CA LYS A 13 21.94 19.66 -1.56
C LYS A 13 21.30 19.98 -0.21
N SER A 14 20.39 20.94 -0.14
CA SER A 14 19.63 21.26 1.08
C SER A 14 18.37 20.39 1.26
N GLY A 15 18.19 19.33 0.47
CA GLY A 15 17.02 18.43 0.55
C GLY A 15 15.76 18.98 -0.13
N GLY A 16 15.89 20.05 -0.92
CA GLY A 16 14.81 20.66 -1.69
C GLY A 16 14.58 20.00 -3.05
N THR A 17 13.51 20.41 -3.72
CA THR A 17 13.14 19.94 -5.06
C THR A 17 13.99 20.63 -6.15
N ILE A 18 14.04 20.04 -7.34
CA ILE A 18 14.62 20.71 -8.51
C ILE A 18 13.79 21.96 -8.83
N PRO A 19 14.41 23.15 -9.00
CA PRO A 19 13.67 24.34 -9.39
C PRO A 19 12.92 24.09 -10.70
N PRO A 20 11.62 24.42 -10.79
CA PRO A 20 10.84 24.24 -12.02
C PRO A 20 11.44 25.03 -13.21
N THR A 21 12.24 26.07 -12.92
CA THR A 21 12.95 26.88 -13.92
C THR A 21 14.18 26.19 -14.51
N LEU A 22 14.71 25.13 -13.89
CA LEU A 22 15.90 24.43 -14.42
C LEU A 22 15.60 23.83 -15.78
N SER A 23 14.47 23.13 -15.91
CA SER A 23 14.08 22.49 -17.16
C SER A 23 13.98 23.49 -18.31
N SER A 24 13.21 24.57 -18.11
CA SER A 24 13.04 25.62 -19.13
C SER A 24 14.33 26.40 -19.41
N THR A 25 15.23 26.52 -18.45
CA THR A 25 16.56 27.13 -18.68
C THR A 25 17.44 26.23 -19.55
N LEU A 26 17.46 24.92 -19.29
CA LEU A 26 18.20 23.96 -20.11
C LEU A 26 17.61 23.85 -21.52
N GLU A 27 16.29 23.94 -21.68
CA GLU A 27 15.62 24.02 -22.99
C GLU A 27 16.08 25.24 -23.78
N ARG A 28 16.12 26.42 -23.15
CA ARG A 28 16.62 27.65 -23.79
C ARG A 28 18.08 27.51 -24.23
N VAL A 29 18.94 26.95 -23.38
CA VAL A 29 20.35 26.70 -23.72
C VAL A 29 20.47 25.77 -24.94
N ARG A 30 19.68 24.69 -25.01
CA ARG A 30 19.66 23.80 -26.19
C ARG A 30 19.10 24.49 -27.43
N ALA A 31 18.08 25.33 -27.29
CA ALA A 31 17.51 26.08 -28.40
C ALA A 31 18.50 27.11 -28.97
N GLU A 32 19.28 27.77 -28.12
CA GLU A 32 20.36 28.68 -28.52
C GLU A 32 21.53 27.92 -29.15
N ALA A 33 21.88 26.74 -28.62
CA ALA A 33 22.94 25.89 -29.18
C ALA A 33 22.71 25.56 -30.65
N LYS A 34 21.45 25.28 -31.04
CA LYS A 34 21.07 25.00 -32.44
C LYS A 34 21.29 26.18 -33.41
N ARG A 35 21.42 27.39 -32.89
CA ARG A 35 21.63 28.62 -33.69
C ARG A 35 23.11 28.98 -33.86
N LEU A 36 24.01 28.28 -33.16
CA LEU A 36 25.45 28.53 -33.22
C LEU A 36 26.11 27.66 -34.31
N PRO A 37 27.18 28.14 -34.96
CA PRO A 37 27.99 27.30 -35.83
C PRO A 37 28.85 26.30 -35.03
N PRO A 38 29.28 25.18 -35.63
CA PRO A 38 30.28 24.29 -35.04
C PRO A 38 31.60 25.03 -34.76
N PRO A 39 32.31 24.71 -33.65
CA PRO A 39 32.04 23.67 -32.66
C PRO A 39 31.13 24.12 -31.49
N LEU A 40 30.72 25.38 -31.45
CA LEU A 40 30.00 25.97 -30.31
C LEU A 40 28.64 25.31 -30.08
N ASN A 41 27.94 24.92 -31.15
CA ASN A 41 26.67 24.18 -31.04
C ASN A 41 26.81 22.89 -30.22
N LEU A 42 27.87 22.11 -30.45
CA LEU A 42 28.15 20.86 -29.76
C LEU A 42 28.49 21.15 -28.30
N MET A 43 29.38 22.10 -28.04
CA MET A 43 29.78 22.46 -26.67
C MET A 43 28.59 22.89 -25.80
N TYR A 44 27.65 23.67 -26.34
CA TYR A 44 26.47 24.10 -25.59
C TYR A 44 25.44 22.96 -25.39
N THR A 45 25.33 22.06 -26.37
CA THR A 45 24.46 20.87 -26.26
C THR A 45 25.00 19.93 -25.18
N ASP A 46 26.31 19.63 -25.24
CA ASP A 46 27.01 18.79 -24.27
C ASP A 46 26.94 19.39 -22.86
N LEU A 47 27.09 20.71 -22.74
CA LEU A 47 26.96 21.40 -21.45
C LEU A 47 25.56 21.24 -20.85
N ALA A 48 24.51 21.38 -21.67
CA ALA A 48 23.13 21.21 -21.22
C ALA A 48 22.84 19.77 -20.79
N GLU A 49 23.35 18.78 -21.52
CA GLU A 49 23.20 17.35 -21.20
C GLU A 49 24.01 16.94 -19.96
N ALA A 50 25.27 17.35 -19.87
CA ALA A 50 26.12 17.10 -18.70
C ALA A 50 25.51 17.73 -17.43
N THR A 51 24.95 18.93 -17.55
CA THR A 51 24.25 19.60 -16.44
C THR A 51 23.01 18.83 -16.01
N SER A 52 22.17 18.41 -16.97
CA SER A 52 20.95 17.62 -16.70
C SER A 52 21.29 16.33 -15.96
N THR A 53 22.26 15.58 -16.48
CA THR A 53 22.74 14.32 -15.89
C THR A 53 23.27 14.49 -14.47
N LEU A 54 24.06 15.54 -14.25
CA LEU A 54 24.70 15.81 -12.97
C LEU A 54 23.70 16.25 -11.91
N VAL A 55 22.78 17.16 -12.24
CA VAL A 55 21.71 17.55 -11.31
C VAL A 55 20.80 16.36 -11.02
N GLY A 56 20.41 15.58 -12.02
CA GLY A 56 19.60 14.37 -11.82
C GLY A 56 20.28 13.35 -10.89
N ARG A 57 21.61 13.19 -10.99
CA ARG A 57 22.38 12.33 -10.06
C ARG A 57 22.37 12.88 -8.63
N ASP A 58 22.65 14.17 -8.47
CA ASP A 58 22.67 14.83 -7.16
C ASP A 58 21.30 14.74 -6.47
N VAL A 59 20.22 14.88 -7.24
CA VAL A 59 18.83 14.75 -6.79
C VAL A 59 18.56 13.34 -6.30
N ARG A 60 18.83 12.33 -7.12
CA ARG A 60 18.59 10.92 -6.75
C ARG A 60 19.37 10.53 -5.49
N SER A 61 20.64 10.92 -5.42
CA SER A 61 21.49 10.67 -4.25
C SER A 61 20.94 11.33 -2.99
N THR A 62 20.54 12.60 -3.07
CA THR A 62 20.05 13.35 -1.91
C THR A 62 18.68 12.86 -1.44
N ILE A 63 17.74 12.67 -2.37
CA ILE A 63 16.41 12.15 -2.04
C ILE A 63 16.51 10.71 -1.55
N GLY A 64 17.35 9.87 -2.16
CA GLY A 64 17.59 8.50 -1.70
C GLY A 64 18.15 8.44 -0.28
N GLY A 65 19.13 9.30 0.04
CA GLY A 65 19.67 9.45 1.39
C GLY A 65 18.61 9.87 2.41
N ASN A 66 17.83 10.91 2.09
CA ASN A 66 16.73 11.40 2.93
C ASN A 66 15.63 10.36 3.10
N LEU A 67 15.32 9.59 2.06
CA LEU A 67 14.32 8.53 2.07
C LEU A 67 14.67 7.42 3.05
N ASN A 68 15.90 6.91 2.98
CA ASN A 68 16.34 5.86 3.89
C ASN A 68 16.39 6.37 5.35
N ALA A 69 16.86 7.60 5.57
CA ALA A 69 16.95 8.21 6.90
C ALA A 69 15.56 8.50 7.53
N THR A 70 14.60 8.93 6.72
CA THR A 70 13.27 9.34 7.20
C THR A 70 12.31 8.16 7.33
N ILE A 71 12.33 7.25 6.35
CA ILE A 71 11.32 6.19 6.22
C ILE A 71 11.96 4.81 6.37
N GLY A 72 13.09 4.55 5.70
CA GLY A 72 13.64 3.21 5.52
C GLY A 72 13.84 2.44 6.83
N ASP A 73 14.51 3.05 7.81
CA ASP A 73 14.78 2.40 9.10
C ASP A 73 13.53 2.17 9.96
N PHE A 74 12.58 3.10 9.95
CA PHE A 74 11.32 2.91 10.65
C PHE A 74 10.48 1.83 9.97
N CYS A 75 10.34 1.92 8.64
CA CYS A 75 9.60 0.94 7.84
C CYS A 75 10.09 -0.48 8.11
N ARG A 76 11.41 -0.75 8.00
CA ARG A 76 11.95 -2.09 8.21
C ARG A 76 11.65 -2.62 9.62
N ARG A 77 11.79 -1.79 10.66
CA ARG A 77 11.46 -2.20 12.04
C ARG A 77 9.96 -2.48 12.22
N ALA A 78 9.12 -1.69 11.56
CA ALA A 78 7.67 -1.79 11.64
C ALA A 78 7.10 -3.00 10.89
N VAL A 79 7.62 -3.34 9.69
CA VAL A 79 6.96 -4.32 8.78
C VAL A 79 7.78 -5.58 8.47
N LEU A 80 9.11 -5.53 8.54
CA LEU A 80 9.94 -6.65 8.08
C LEU A 80 9.76 -7.88 8.97
N GLY A 81 9.43 -9.02 8.37
CA GLY A 81 9.23 -10.28 9.08
C GLY A 81 8.04 -10.23 10.06
N ARG A 82 7.03 -9.40 9.76
CA ARG A 82 5.83 -9.23 10.58
C ARG A 82 4.56 -9.40 9.75
N TYR A 83 3.53 -9.93 10.39
CA TYR A 83 2.21 -10.06 9.82
C TYR A 83 1.50 -8.70 9.80
N PRO A 84 0.81 -8.30 8.72
CA PRO A 84 0.33 -9.12 7.58
C PRO A 84 1.25 -9.15 6.35
N PHE A 85 2.38 -8.43 6.35
CA PHE A 85 3.31 -8.38 5.22
C PHE A 85 4.03 -9.71 4.97
N THR A 86 4.33 -10.43 6.05
CA THR A 86 4.86 -11.80 6.01
C THR A 86 3.81 -12.74 6.63
N ARG A 87 3.11 -13.52 5.81
CA ARG A 87 1.99 -14.37 6.28
C ARG A 87 2.37 -15.41 7.34
N SER A 88 3.56 -15.98 7.22
CA SER A 88 4.09 -16.97 8.17
C SER A 88 4.61 -16.34 9.46
N ALA A 89 4.64 -15.01 9.59
CA ALA A 89 5.17 -14.37 10.77
C ALA A 89 4.25 -14.54 11.99
N GLY A 90 4.85 -14.92 13.12
CA GLY A 90 4.17 -14.98 14.41
C GLY A 90 4.06 -13.63 15.14
N ARG A 91 4.82 -12.61 14.71
CA ARG A 91 4.74 -11.25 15.25
C ARG A 91 3.93 -10.35 14.33
N ASP A 92 3.15 -9.48 14.92
CA ASP A 92 2.29 -8.54 14.20
C ASP A 92 2.97 -7.17 14.04
N VAL A 93 2.61 -6.48 12.95
CA VAL A 93 2.74 -5.03 12.86
C VAL A 93 1.71 -4.42 13.81
N THR A 94 2.08 -3.42 14.61
CA THR A 94 1.11 -2.73 15.46
C THR A 94 0.18 -1.86 14.61
N ALA A 95 -1.05 -1.63 15.07
CA ALA A 95 -1.97 -0.74 14.35
C ALA A 95 -1.41 0.69 14.23
N ASP A 96 -0.70 1.16 15.27
CA ASP A 96 -0.07 2.48 15.30
C ASP A 96 1.11 2.60 14.34
N ASP A 97 1.99 1.59 14.27
CA ASP A 97 3.10 1.60 13.31
C ASP A 97 2.59 1.53 11.87
N PHE A 98 1.54 0.72 11.64
CA PHE A 98 0.87 0.64 10.35
C PHE A 98 0.26 1.99 9.94
N ALA A 99 -0.45 2.66 10.86
CA ALA A 99 -1.00 3.98 10.65
C ALA A 99 0.09 5.04 10.39
N LYS A 100 1.13 5.07 11.21
CA LYS A 100 2.26 5.99 11.05
C LYS A 100 2.93 5.84 9.68
N LEU A 101 2.96 4.62 9.14
CA LEU A 101 3.56 4.36 7.83
C LEU A 101 2.63 4.69 6.66
N PHE A 102 1.37 4.23 6.71
CA PHE A 102 0.48 4.19 5.53
C PHE A 102 -0.72 5.13 5.57
N ALA A 103 -1.11 5.66 6.73
CA ALA A 103 -2.30 6.52 6.82
C ALA A 103 -2.13 7.80 5.98
N MET A 104 -3.23 8.50 5.77
CA MET A 104 -3.16 9.87 5.25
C MET A 104 -2.45 10.77 6.27
N GLY A 105 -1.39 11.46 5.84
CA GLY A 105 -0.47 12.17 6.73
C GLY A 105 0.54 11.27 7.44
N GLY A 106 0.65 10.00 7.05
CA GLY A 106 1.73 9.12 7.47
C GLY A 106 3.04 9.42 6.74
N VAL A 107 4.14 8.83 7.19
CA VAL A 107 5.49 9.18 6.70
C VAL A 107 5.68 8.91 5.20
N MET A 108 5.05 7.86 4.64
CA MET A 108 5.11 7.58 3.20
C MET A 108 4.36 8.64 2.39
N ASP A 109 3.17 9.00 2.86
CA ASP A 109 2.25 9.93 2.20
C ASP A 109 2.80 11.37 2.25
N ASP A 110 3.33 11.79 3.39
CA ASP A 110 3.98 13.09 3.55
C ASP A 110 5.25 13.23 2.72
N PHE A 111 6.11 12.21 2.71
CA PHE A 111 7.31 12.22 1.86
C PHE A 111 6.93 12.28 0.37
N PHE A 112 5.93 11.49 -0.04
CA PHE A 112 5.47 11.50 -1.42
C PHE A 112 4.97 12.88 -1.81
N ARG A 113 4.04 13.47 -1.07
CA ARG A 113 3.48 14.79 -1.39
C ARG A 113 4.51 15.91 -1.41
N SER A 114 5.38 15.94 -0.40
CA SER A 114 6.36 17.03 -0.23
C SER A 114 7.52 16.93 -1.22
N THR A 115 7.95 15.72 -1.56
CA THR A 115 9.21 15.49 -2.27
C THR A 115 8.99 14.89 -3.66
N LEU A 116 8.18 13.84 -3.78
CA LEU A 116 8.08 13.05 -5.03
C LEU A 116 6.99 13.53 -5.99
N GLN A 117 5.84 13.97 -5.47
CA GLN A 117 4.66 14.32 -6.26
C GLN A 117 4.95 15.33 -7.39
N PRO A 118 5.80 16.37 -7.21
CA PRO A 118 6.13 17.27 -8.32
C PRO A 118 6.82 16.56 -9.51
N MET A 119 7.53 15.47 -9.24
CA MET A 119 8.38 14.74 -10.19
C MET A 119 7.74 13.43 -10.70
N VAL A 120 6.56 13.06 -10.20
CA VAL A 120 5.89 11.80 -10.54
C VAL A 120 4.62 12.09 -11.34
N ASP A 121 4.40 11.30 -12.39
CA ASP A 121 3.14 11.19 -13.09
C ASP A 121 2.33 10.01 -12.50
N ILE A 122 1.16 10.32 -11.96
CA ILE A 122 0.21 9.39 -11.35
C ILE A 122 -1.05 9.18 -12.20
N SER A 123 -1.08 9.72 -13.43
CA SER A 123 -2.25 9.64 -14.30
C SER A 123 -2.48 8.22 -14.85
N ALA A 124 -1.42 7.42 -14.94
CA ALA A 124 -1.47 6.02 -15.36
C ALA A 124 -1.58 5.05 -14.18
N SER A 125 -1.99 3.82 -14.47
CA SER A 125 -2.09 2.73 -13.48
C SER A 125 -0.75 2.36 -12.85
N THR A 126 0.37 2.64 -13.54
CA THR A 126 1.72 2.50 -13.01
C THR A 126 2.33 3.89 -12.90
N TRP A 127 2.76 4.26 -11.71
CA TRP A 127 3.38 5.55 -11.48
C TRP A 127 4.75 5.60 -12.15
N THR A 128 5.02 6.70 -12.84
CA THR A 128 6.32 6.91 -13.50
C THR A 128 6.89 8.26 -13.11
N PHE A 129 8.22 8.39 -13.15
CA PHE A 129 8.81 9.73 -13.05
C PHE A 129 8.51 10.50 -14.32
N LYS A 130 8.19 11.78 -14.16
CA LYS A 130 8.16 12.72 -15.27
C LYS A 130 9.52 12.71 -15.95
N GLN A 131 9.49 12.80 -17.27
CA GLN A 131 10.70 12.83 -18.08
C GLN A 131 11.47 14.13 -17.80
N GLY A 132 12.79 14.00 -17.63
CA GLY A 132 13.70 15.13 -17.66
C GLY A 132 13.84 15.68 -19.08
N VAL A 133 14.60 16.77 -19.22
CA VAL A 133 14.74 17.50 -20.50
C VAL A 133 15.51 16.71 -21.57
N ASP A 134 16.16 15.62 -21.19
CA ASP A 134 16.90 14.68 -22.04
C ASP A 134 16.13 13.37 -22.28
N GLY A 135 14.90 13.25 -21.79
CA GLY A 135 14.13 11.99 -21.85
C GLY A 135 14.62 10.94 -20.85
N THR A 136 15.45 11.32 -19.86
CA THR A 136 15.82 10.44 -18.75
C THR A 136 14.90 10.68 -17.54
N PRO A 137 14.40 9.62 -16.87
CA PRO A 137 13.57 9.76 -15.67
C PRO A 137 14.29 10.52 -14.56
N VAL A 138 13.61 11.47 -13.90
CA VAL A 138 14.21 12.31 -12.84
C VAL A 138 14.57 11.50 -11.56
N GLY A 139 13.98 10.32 -11.37
CA GLY A 139 14.26 9.37 -10.27
C GLY A 139 14.42 7.93 -10.77
N GLY A 140 14.81 6.99 -9.91
CA GLY A 140 14.82 5.57 -10.26
C GLY A 140 13.64 4.79 -9.66
N SER A 141 13.37 3.63 -10.25
CA SER A 141 12.03 3.02 -10.30
C SER A 141 11.60 2.23 -9.06
N ALA A 142 12.54 1.63 -8.32
CA ALA A 142 12.21 0.66 -7.27
C ALA A 142 11.48 1.30 -6.07
N SER A 143 11.93 2.48 -5.62
CA SER A 143 11.25 3.20 -4.54
C SER A 143 9.87 3.71 -4.94
N LEU A 144 9.66 4.11 -6.21
CA LEU A 144 8.37 4.63 -6.65
C LEU A 144 7.26 3.56 -6.57
N ALA A 145 7.56 2.32 -6.93
CA ALA A 145 6.63 1.20 -6.77
C ALA A 145 6.21 1.00 -5.31
N SER A 146 7.11 1.25 -4.35
CA SER A 146 6.80 1.16 -2.91
C SER A 146 5.82 2.24 -2.47
N PHE A 147 5.96 3.47 -2.98
CA PHE A 147 4.99 4.55 -2.73
C PHE A 147 3.62 4.28 -3.36
N GLN A 148 3.60 3.74 -4.57
CA GLN A 148 2.34 3.35 -5.22
C GLN A 148 1.63 2.26 -4.41
N LYS A 149 2.35 1.22 -3.97
CA LYS A 149 1.80 0.16 -3.10
C LYS A 149 1.31 0.74 -1.77
N ALA A 150 2.06 1.65 -1.15
CA ALA A 150 1.65 2.33 0.07
C ALA A 150 0.34 3.12 -0.12
N ALA A 151 0.16 3.80 -1.26
CA ALA A 151 -1.10 4.46 -1.59
C ALA A 151 -2.26 3.46 -1.75
N THR A 152 -2.04 2.32 -2.41
CA THR A 152 -3.06 1.26 -2.48
C THR A 152 -3.42 0.70 -1.11
N ILE A 153 -2.42 0.46 -0.24
CA ILE A 153 -2.65 0.04 1.15
C ILE A 153 -3.48 1.10 1.89
N ARG A 154 -3.12 2.38 1.78
CA ARG A 154 -3.87 3.49 2.38
C ARG A 154 -5.34 3.47 1.94
N ASP A 155 -5.58 3.36 0.65
CA ASP A 155 -6.91 3.43 0.03
C ASP A 155 -7.78 2.19 0.32
N VAL A 156 -7.21 1.14 0.92
CA VAL A 156 -7.93 -0.04 1.42
C VAL A 156 -8.24 0.09 2.91
N TYR A 157 -7.23 0.43 3.72
CA TYR A 157 -7.35 0.39 5.19
C TYR A 157 -7.80 1.70 5.84
N PHE A 158 -7.70 2.83 5.14
CA PHE A 158 -8.02 4.15 5.71
C PHE A 158 -9.16 4.86 4.96
N ARG A 159 -10.02 4.09 4.27
CA ARG A 159 -11.16 4.62 3.47
C ARG A 159 -12.13 5.47 4.28
N ALA A 160 -12.31 5.14 5.56
CA ALA A 160 -13.17 5.89 6.47
C ALA A 160 -12.58 7.24 6.89
N GLY A 161 -11.36 7.59 6.44
CA GLY A 161 -10.67 8.84 6.82
C GLY A 161 -10.15 8.85 8.25
N GLY A 162 -10.22 7.72 8.96
CA GLY A 162 -9.71 7.57 10.33
C GLY A 162 -8.19 7.50 10.39
N LYS A 163 -7.65 7.64 11.61
CA LYS A 163 -6.21 7.46 11.89
C LYS A 163 -5.82 6.01 12.16
N ALA A 164 -6.79 5.12 12.37
CA ALA A 164 -6.57 3.70 12.60
C ALA A 164 -6.96 2.90 11.34
N PRO A 165 -6.24 1.81 11.02
CA PRO A 165 -6.64 0.94 9.92
C PRO A 165 -7.98 0.27 10.24
N GLY A 166 -8.83 0.14 9.24
CA GLY A 166 -10.11 -0.53 9.36
C GLY A 166 -10.66 -1.07 8.05
N ILE A 167 -11.52 -2.07 8.15
CA ILE A 167 -12.19 -2.72 7.05
C ILE A 167 -13.67 -2.78 7.38
N ARG A 168 -14.51 -2.42 6.41
CA ARG A 168 -15.94 -2.72 6.39
C ARG A 168 -16.24 -3.78 5.34
N LEU A 169 -17.01 -4.78 5.74
CA LEU A 169 -17.35 -5.93 4.91
C LEU A 169 -18.78 -6.41 5.22
N ASP A 170 -19.44 -6.99 4.21
CA ASP A 170 -20.70 -7.69 4.36
C ASP A 170 -20.44 -9.19 4.23
N ILE A 171 -20.87 -9.97 5.23
CA ILE A 171 -20.73 -11.43 5.25
C ILE A 171 -22.10 -12.07 5.13
N LYS A 172 -22.27 -12.90 4.12
CA LYS A 172 -23.48 -13.69 3.90
C LYS A 172 -23.14 -15.18 3.99
N PRO A 173 -23.76 -15.95 4.90
CA PRO A 173 -23.63 -17.40 4.87
C PRO A 173 -24.34 -17.93 3.61
N ILE A 174 -23.64 -18.73 2.80
CA ILE A 174 -24.20 -19.30 1.56
C ILE A 174 -24.28 -20.81 1.57
N GLU A 175 -23.46 -21.47 2.40
CA GLU A 175 -23.50 -22.92 2.58
C GLU A 175 -22.99 -23.29 3.96
N MET A 176 -23.61 -24.29 4.57
CA MET A 176 -23.19 -24.86 5.84
C MET A 176 -23.47 -26.36 5.78
N ASP A 177 -22.50 -27.17 6.21
CA ASP A 177 -22.65 -28.62 6.30
C ASP A 177 -23.90 -28.99 7.13
N ALA A 178 -24.67 -29.99 6.70
CA ALA A 178 -25.87 -30.45 7.40
C ALA A 178 -25.57 -31.04 8.78
N ALA A 179 -24.33 -31.48 9.02
CA ALA A 179 -23.87 -31.92 10.34
C ALA A 179 -23.67 -30.77 11.34
N ILE A 180 -23.74 -29.52 10.90
CA ILE A 180 -23.68 -28.31 11.73
C ILE A 180 -25.12 -27.83 12.00
N SER A 181 -25.50 -27.75 13.28
CA SER A 181 -26.78 -27.19 13.72
C SER A 181 -26.75 -25.66 13.83
N GLN A 182 -25.59 -25.10 14.18
CA GLN A 182 -25.39 -23.67 14.32
C GLN A 182 -23.96 -23.26 13.98
N MET A 183 -23.79 -22.12 13.34
CA MET A 183 -22.52 -21.42 13.21
C MET A 183 -22.61 -20.02 13.83
N VAL A 184 -21.53 -19.59 14.47
CA VAL A 184 -21.34 -18.26 15.04
C VAL A 184 -20.01 -17.70 14.57
N LEU A 185 -20.04 -16.62 13.81
CA LEU A 185 -18.87 -15.81 13.48
C LEU A 185 -18.90 -14.55 14.34
N ASP A 186 -17.90 -14.37 15.20
CA ASP A 186 -17.69 -13.18 16.01
C ASP A 186 -16.46 -12.43 15.47
N VAL A 187 -16.70 -11.27 14.87
CA VAL A 187 -15.64 -10.35 14.42
C VAL A 187 -15.54 -9.22 15.44
N ASP A 188 -14.66 -9.41 16.42
CA ASP A 188 -14.29 -8.40 17.41
C ASP A 188 -15.51 -7.73 18.12
N GLY A 189 -16.53 -8.55 18.42
CA GLY A 189 -17.78 -8.17 19.06
C GLY A 189 -19.01 -8.13 18.14
N ASP A 190 -18.82 -8.08 16.83
CA ASP A 190 -19.92 -8.15 15.86
C ASP A 190 -20.24 -9.61 15.51
N VAL A 191 -21.38 -10.10 16.01
CA VAL A 191 -21.73 -11.53 15.93
C VAL A 191 -22.72 -11.85 14.81
N LEU A 192 -22.35 -12.68 13.83
CA LEU A 192 -23.26 -13.34 12.88
C LEU A 192 -23.57 -14.76 13.36
N ARG A 193 -24.86 -15.07 13.53
CA ARG A 193 -25.34 -16.41 13.88
C ARG A 193 -26.17 -16.96 12.73
N TYR A 194 -25.96 -18.24 12.41
CA TYR A 194 -26.70 -18.93 11.35
C TYR A 194 -27.07 -20.35 11.77
N GLN A 195 -28.32 -20.76 11.48
CA GLN A 195 -28.91 -22.05 11.84
C GLN A 195 -29.80 -22.58 10.69
N HIS A 196 -29.24 -22.68 9.47
CA HIS A 196 -30.00 -23.09 8.26
C HIS A 196 -31.24 -22.23 7.94
N GLY A 197 -31.24 -20.99 8.42
CA GLY A 197 -32.30 -20.02 8.14
C GLY A 197 -32.08 -19.26 6.83
N PRO A 198 -32.80 -18.14 6.64
CA PRO A 198 -32.57 -17.23 5.52
C PRO A 198 -31.12 -16.76 5.44
N GLN A 199 -30.57 -16.74 4.22
CA GLN A 199 -29.20 -16.31 3.94
C GLN A 199 -29.12 -14.79 3.84
N ILE A 200 -29.08 -14.10 4.97
CA ILE A 200 -29.08 -12.63 5.03
C ILE A 200 -27.64 -12.13 5.22
N PRO A 201 -27.17 -11.17 4.40
CA PRO A 201 -25.87 -10.53 4.62
C PRO A 201 -25.87 -9.70 5.91
N LYS A 202 -24.76 -9.73 6.65
CA LYS A 202 -24.52 -8.87 7.81
C LYS A 202 -23.28 -8.01 7.59
N SER A 203 -23.44 -6.70 7.71
CA SER A 203 -22.31 -5.76 7.77
C SER A 203 -21.53 -5.92 9.07
N MET A 204 -20.22 -5.93 8.96
CA MET A 204 -19.28 -5.97 10.09
C MET A 204 -18.15 -4.98 9.86
N ASN A 205 -17.61 -4.46 10.97
CA ASN A 205 -16.42 -3.63 10.95
C ASN A 205 -15.28 -4.33 11.69
N TRP A 206 -14.07 -4.11 11.20
CA TRP A 206 -12.86 -4.53 11.87
C TRP A 206 -11.84 -3.39 11.89
N PRO A 207 -11.21 -3.06 13.02
CA PRO A 207 -11.53 -3.52 14.37
C PRO A 207 -12.99 -3.27 14.75
N GLY A 208 -13.55 -4.16 15.58
CA GLY A 208 -14.94 -4.12 16.01
C GLY A 208 -15.12 -3.21 17.22
N THR A 209 -16.37 -2.97 17.61
CA THR A 209 -16.72 -2.01 18.66
C THR A 209 -16.27 -2.42 20.06
N ARG A 210 -15.99 -3.71 20.28
CA ARG A 210 -15.59 -4.23 21.58
C ARG A 210 -14.07 -4.25 21.81
N GLY A 211 -13.27 -4.12 20.74
CA GLY A 211 -11.81 -4.06 20.83
C GLY A 211 -11.19 -5.25 21.57
N THR A 212 -11.81 -6.43 21.46
CA THR A 212 -11.32 -7.69 22.02
C THR A 212 -10.01 -8.14 21.39
N GLY A 213 -9.72 -7.67 20.17
CA GLY A 213 -8.56 -8.09 19.40
C GLY A 213 -8.65 -9.57 18.99
N GLN A 214 -9.86 -10.12 18.92
CA GLN A 214 -10.10 -11.54 18.64
C GLN A 214 -11.19 -11.72 17.60
N VAL A 215 -11.03 -12.75 16.77
CA VAL A 215 -12.03 -13.18 15.81
C VAL A 215 -12.24 -14.68 15.96
N ARG A 216 -13.51 -15.10 16.00
CA ARG A 216 -13.88 -16.50 16.27
C ARG A 216 -14.88 -17.00 15.25
N LEU A 217 -14.65 -18.18 14.71
CA LEU A 217 -15.65 -18.95 13.96
C LEU A 217 -15.95 -20.21 14.75
N GLN A 218 -17.13 -20.31 15.33
CA GLN A 218 -17.58 -21.46 16.11
C GLN A 218 -18.68 -22.20 15.36
N ILE A 219 -18.66 -23.52 15.44
CA ILE A 219 -19.71 -24.40 14.95
C ILE A 219 -20.21 -25.29 16.10
N THR A 220 -21.51 -25.53 16.12
CA THR A 220 -22.16 -26.52 16.97
C THR A 220 -22.72 -27.59 16.05
N SER A 221 -22.38 -28.85 16.30
CA SER A 221 -22.89 -29.97 15.53
C SER A 221 -24.28 -30.40 16.00
N THR A 222 -24.96 -31.21 15.20
CA THR A 222 -26.27 -31.79 15.54
C THR A 222 -26.22 -32.73 16.75
N ASN A 223 -25.04 -33.27 17.08
CA ASN A 223 -24.79 -34.04 18.32
C ASN A 223 -24.39 -33.16 19.52
N SER A 224 -24.52 -31.84 19.42
CA SER A 224 -24.15 -30.85 20.46
C SER A 224 -22.64 -30.70 20.74
N GLU A 225 -21.77 -31.25 19.90
CA GLU A 225 -20.33 -30.98 19.94
C GLU A 225 -20.03 -29.55 19.46
N ASN A 226 -19.16 -28.82 20.17
CA ASN A 226 -18.71 -27.49 19.78
C ASN A 226 -17.26 -27.53 19.31
N SER A 227 -16.99 -26.88 18.19
CA SER A 227 -15.62 -26.64 17.74
C SER A 227 -15.49 -25.31 16.99
N GLY A 228 -14.27 -24.91 16.65
CA GLY A 228 -14.08 -23.59 16.06
C GLY A 228 -12.64 -23.21 15.80
N LEU A 229 -12.50 -22.06 15.15
CA LEU A 229 -11.25 -21.36 14.90
C LEU A 229 -11.24 -20.08 15.72
N VAL A 230 -10.09 -19.77 16.31
CA VAL A 230 -9.85 -18.53 17.03
C VAL A 230 -8.56 -17.90 16.51
N THR A 231 -8.59 -16.59 16.31
CA THR A 231 -7.42 -15.77 15.99
C THR A 231 -7.40 -14.54 16.87
N GLU A 232 -6.20 -14.09 17.19
CA GLU A 232 -5.96 -13.00 18.13
C GLU A 232 -4.93 -12.02 17.56
N GLY A 233 -4.91 -10.83 18.14
CA GLY A 233 -3.96 -9.77 17.82
C GLY A 233 -4.55 -8.69 16.91
N PRO A 234 -3.76 -7.64 16.63
CA PRO A 234 -4.16 -6.49 15.82
C PRO A 234 -4.47 -6.82 14.36
N TRP A 235 -4.33 -8.08 13.94
CA TRP A 235 -4.71 -8.58 12.61
C TRP A 235 -5.50 -9.90 12.67
N ALA A 236 -6.24 -10.12 13.76
CA ALA A 236 -7.00 -11.35 14.00
C ALA A 236 -7.92 -11.72 12.82
N LEU A 237 -8.57 -10.73 12.20
CA LEU A 237 -9.47 -10.98 11.06
C LEU A 237 -8.73 -11.55 9.86
N HIS A 238 -7.60 -10.96 9.47
CA HIS A 238 -6.79 -11.47 8.37
C HIS A 238 -6.28 -12.88 8.66
N ARG A 239 -5.83 -13.13 9.89
CA ARG A 239 -5.38 -14.46 10.31
C ARG A 239 -6.50 -15.50 10.20
N LEU A 240 -7.75 -15.10 10.46
CA LEU A 240 -8.90 -15.99 10.27
C LEU A 240 -9.06 -16.32 8.79
N PHE A 241 -9.09 -15.30 7.92
CA PHE A 241 -9.23 -15.49 6.47
C PHE A 241 -8.05 -16.23 5.82
N ASP A 242 -6.87 -16.21 6.43
CA ASP A 242 -5.75 -17.07 6.00
C ASP A 242 -5.99 -18.56 6.25
N ARG A 243 -6.92 -18.92 7.15
CA ARG A 243 -7.39 -20.31 7.34
C ARG A 243 -8.50 -20.70 6.37
N ALA A 244 -9.00 -19.77 5.56
CA ALA A 244 -10.00 -20.06 4.54
C ALA A 244 -9.36 -20.30 3.17
N GLN A 245 -10.02 -21.16 2.38
CA GLN A 245 -9.85 -21.13 0.93
C GLN A 245 -10.65 -19.95 0.38
N LEU A 246 -9.95 -19.00 -0.24
CA LEU A 246 -10.55 -17.82 -0.86
C LEU A 246 -10.71 -18.05 -2.36
N LEU A 247 -11.92 -17.91 -2.86
CA LEU A 247 -12.24 -18.02 -4.29
C LEU A 247 -12.80 -16.67 -4.80
N PRO A 248 -12.35 -16.16 -5.95
CA PRO A 248 -12.87 -14.93 -6.50
C PRO A 248 -14.37 -15.05 -6.79
N GLY A 249 -15.11 -13.95 -6.59
CA GLY A 249 -16.52 -13.84 -6.93
C GLY A 249 -16.75 -13.35 -8.36
N ASN A 250 -17.98 -12.95 -8.64
CA ASN A 250 -18.38 -12.38 -9.94
C ASN A 250 -18.12 -10.87 -10.07
N ALA A 251 -17.58 -10.24 -9.03
CA ALA A 251 -17.22 -8.82 -8.99
C ALA A 251 -15.92 -8.63 -8.19
N PRO A 252 -15.12 -7.56 -8.44
CA PRO A 252 -13.83 -7.35 -7.78
C PRO A 252 -13.91 -7.27 -6.25
N GLU A 253 -14.99 -6.71 -5.72
CA GLU A 253 -15.26 -6.56 -4.30
C GLU A 253 -15.87 -7.81 -3.65
N LYS A 254 -16.16 -8.86 -4.43
CA LYS A 254 -16.82 -10.08 -3.95
C LYS A 254 -15.89 -11.28 -4.02
N PHE A 255 -15.92 -12.11 -2.98
CA PHE A 255 -15.24 -13.39 -2.97
C PHE A 255 -15.96 -14.39 -2.06
N SER A 256 -15.73 -15.68 -2.29
CA SER A 256 -16.17 -16.74 -1.38
C SER A 256 -15.05 -17.11 -0.41
N ALA A 257 -15.37 -17.25 0.88
CA ALA A 257 -14.48 -17.78 1.90
C ALA A 257 -15.02 -19.13 2.38
N ILE A 258 -14.24 -20.20 2.15
CA ILE A 258 -14.58 -21.56 2.57
C ILE A 258 -13.71 -21.92 3.76
N PHE A 259 -14.35 -22.17 4.89
CA PHE A 259 -13.71 -22.67 6.11
C PHE A 259 -14.01 -24.15 6.27
N ASN A 260 -13.00 -24.91 6.68
CA ASN A 260 -13.17 -26.28 7.18
C ASN A 260 -12.85 -26.27 8.67
N VAL A 261 -13.81 -26.66 9.50
CA VAL A 261 -13.67 -26.78 10.96
C VAL A 261 -13.97 -28.22 11.32
N ASP A 262 -12.96 -28.96 11.76
CA ASP A 262 -13.03 -30.41 12.05
C ASP A 262 -13.69 -31.23 10.93
N GLY A 263 -13.28 -30.97 9.69
CA GLY A 263 -13.80 -31.67 8.51
C GLY A 263 -15.19 -31.21 8.05
N ARG A 264 -15.86 -30.30 8.77
CA ARG A 264 -17.16 -29.74 8.40
C ARG A 264 -16.99 -28.38 7.73
N ARG A 265 -17.74 -28.15 6.64
CA ARG A 265 -17.56 -26.97 5.80
C ARG A 265 -18.57 -25.86 6.11
N VAL A 266 -18.09 -24.62 6.12
CA VAL A 266 -18.92 -23.41 6.08
C VAL A 266 -18.42 -22.50 4.95
N ARG A 267 -19.33 -21.99 4.14
CA ARG A 267 -19.01 -21.07 3.04
C ARG A 267 -19.74 -19.75 3.23
N PHE A 268 -18.97 -18.67 3.09
CA PHE A 268 -19.46 -17.31 3.08
C PHE A 268 -19.26 -16.67 1.72
N GLU A 269 -20.21 -15.86 1.28
CA GLU A 269 -19.95 -14.78 0.33
C GLU A 269 -19.55 -13.54 1.15
N VAL A 270 -18.43 -12.93 0.79
CA VAL A 270 -17.92 -11.71 1.42
C VAL A 270 -17.87 -10.60 0.39
N THR A 271 -18.44 -9.45 0.73
CA THR A 271 -18.39 -8.23 -0.09
C THR A 271 -17.59 -7.16 0.66
N THR A 272 -16.54 -6.63 0.04
CA THR A 272 -15.68 -5.58 0.62
C THR A 272 -16.16 -4.19 0.21
N SER A 273 -15.84 -3.18 1.02
CA SER A 273 -16.11 -1.76 0.72
C SER A 273 -15.13 -1.13 -0.29
N SER A 274 -14.23 -1.95 -0.85
CA SER A 274 -13.22 -1.59 -1.85
C SER A 274 -13.20 -2.64 -2.95
N VAL A 275 -12.80 -2.23 -4.16
CA VAL A 275 -12.54 -3.15 -5.29
C VAL A 275 -11.29 -4.03 -5.07
N PHE A 276 -10.51 -3.74 -4.03
CA PHE A 276 -9.37 -4.54 -3.62
C PHE A 276 -9.72 -5.40 -2.41
N ASN A 277 -9.45 -6.70 -2.50
CA ASN A 277 -9.60 -7.63 -1.38
C ASN A 277 -8.47 -7.42 -0.34
N PRO A 278 -8.78 -7.00 0.91
CA PRO A 278 -7.77 -6.74 1.93
C PRO A 278 -7.03 -8.01 2.39
N PHE A 279 -7.60 -9.20 2.20
CA PHE A 279 -7.03 -10.48 2.65
C PHE A 279 -6.12 -11.12 1.59
N ARG A 280 -6.14 -10.62 0.36
CA ARG A 280 -5.28 -11.03 -0.78
C ARG A 280 -4.77 -9.79 -1.51
N LEU A 281 -4.29 -8.81 -0.75
CA LEU A 281 -3.83 -7.54 -1.30
C LEU A 281 -2.39 -7.64 -1.80
N LYS A 282 -2.22 -7.75 -3.13
CA LYS A 282 -0.91 -7.81 -3.79
C LYS A 282 0.04 -6.68 -3.35
N ALA A 283 -0.50 -5.46 -3.15
CA ALA A 283 0.30 -4.32 -2.69
C ALA A 283 0.93 -4.52 -1.31
N MET A 284 0.34 -5.35 -0.44
CA MET A 284 0.87 -5.70 0.88
C MET A 284 1.84 -6.89 0.78
N GLU A 285 1.53 -7.89 -0.04
CA GLU A 285 2.38 -9.07 -0.26
C GLU A 285 3.72 -8.73 -0.93
N GLU A 286 3.70 -7.76 -1.85
CA GLU A 286 4.88 -7.31 -2.59
C GLU A 286 5.44 -6.00 -2.03
N PHE A 287 5.01 -5.57 -0.84
CA PHE A 287 5.51 -4.33 -0.26
C PHE A 287 6.96 -4.50 0.19
N GLU A 288 7.81 -3.59 -0.28
CA GLU A 288 9.18 -3.48 0.18
C GLU A 288 9.40 -2.09 0.76
N CYS A 289 10.21 -2.02 1.83
CA CYS A 289 10.56 -0.73 2.39
C CYS A 289 11.45 0.04 1.40
N PRO A 290 11.12 1.30 1.10
CA PRO A 290 11.95 2.11 0.21
C PRO A 290 13.35 2.27 0.82
N SER A 291 14.37 1.99 0.01
CA SER A 291 15.78 1.99 0.44
C SER A 291 16.66 2.91 -0.39
N ASN A 292 16.42 3.01 -1.71
CA ASN A 292 17.10 3.94 -2.61
C ASN A 292 16.21 4.32 -3.82
N LEU A 293 16.45 5.51 -4.36
CA LEU A 293 15.84 6.00 -5.62
C LEU A 293 16.80 5.81 -6.77
#